data_AF-A0A3C0BXW9-F1
#
_entry.id   AF-A0A3C0BXW9-F1
#
_cell.length_a   1.000
_cell.length_b   1.000
_cell.length_c   1.000
_cell.angle_alpha   90.00
_cell.angle_beta   90.00
_cell.angle_gamma   90.00
#
_symmetry.space_group_name_H-M   'P 1'
#
loop_
_entity.id
_entity.type
_entity.pdbx_description
1 polymer ?
#
loop_
_entity_poly.entity_id
_entity_poly.type
_entity_poly.pdbx_seq_one_letter_code
_entity_poly.pdbx_strand_id
1 'polypeptide(L)' 'MALPQTPALTTDCVIFDPVGRVLLIRRKHEPSAGRHALPGGFVKIG' A
#
# COMPACT_ATOMS: atom_id res chain seq x y z
N MET A 1 -4.14 1.46 -20.15
CA MET A 1 -3.28 2.64 -20.34
C MET A 1 -1.98 2.42 -19.59
N ALA A 2 -0.84 2.72 -20.20
CA ALA A 2 0.44 2.72 -19.48
C ALA A 2 0.46 3.87 -18.47
N LEU A 3 1.20 3.71 -17.36
CA LEU A 3 1.44 4.80 -16.42
C LEU A 3 2.18 5.95 -17.13
N PRO A 4 1.86 7.23 -16.82
CA PRO A 4 2.60 8.37 -17.34
C PRO A 4 4.07 8.30 -16.92
N GLN A 5 4.97 8.93 -17.69
CA GLN A 5 6.39 9.03 -17.35
C GLN A 5 6.63 10.06 -16.24
N THR A 6 6.09 9.76 -15.05
CA THR A 6 6.22 10.50 -13.81
C THR A 6 6.40 9.50 -12.67
N PRO A 7 6.77 9.93 -11.45
CA PRO A 7 6.68 9.05 -10.28
C PRO A 7 5.27 8.44 -10.16
N ALA A 8 5.22 7.15 -9.85
CA ALA A 8 3.95 6.47 -9.63
C ALA A 8 3.35 6.89 -8.29
N LEU A 9 2.09 7.33 -8.30
CA LEU A 9 1.39 7.77 -7.09
C LEU A 9 0.82 6.57 -6.33
N THR A 10 1.17 6.47 -5.05
CA THR A 10 0.60 5.49 -4.13
C THR A 10 -0.07 6.18 -2.94
N THR A 11 -1.00 5.48 -2.32
CA THR A 11 -1.57 5.87 -1.03
C THR A 11 -1.57 4.68 -0.09
N ASP A 12 -1.27 4.95 1.18
CA ASP A 12 -1.33 3.99 2.26
C ASP A 12 -2.28 4.48 3.36
N CYS A 13 -2.86 3.54 4.10
CA CYS A 13 -3.79 3.83 5.18
C CYS A 13 -3.22 3.33 6.51
N VAL A 14 -3.31 4.16 7.55
CA VAL A 14 -3.02 3.77 8.93
C VAL A 14 -4.35 3.51 9.62
N ILE A 15 -4.62 2.24 9.92
CA ILE A 15 -5.88 1.80 10.52
C ILE A 15 -5.60 1.31 11.93
N PHE A 16 -6.29 1.90 12.90
CA PHE A 16 -6.28 1.46 14.28
C PHE A 16 -7.52 0.62 14.59
N ASP A 17 -7.37 -0.42 15.40
CA ASP A 17 -8.50 -1.11 16.02
C ASP A 17 -8.96 -0.38 17.30
N PRO A 18 -10.09 -0.78 17.92
CA PRO A 18 -10.60 -0.10 19.12
C PRO A 18 -9.68 -0.12 20.35
N VAL A 19 -8.64 -0.97 20.36
CA VAL A 19 -7.65 -1.05 21.44
C VAL A 19 -6.31 -0.43 21.06
N GLY A 20 -6.23 0.26 19.91
CA GLY A 20 -5.07 1.04 19.48
C GLY A 20 -3.98 0.26 18.74
N ARG A 21 -4.24 -0.97 18.27
CA ARG A 21 -3.28 -1.72 17.44
C ARG A 21 -3.35 -1.27 15.99
N VAL A 22 -2.21 -1.29 15.28
CA VAL A 22 -2.12 -0.90 13.87
C VAL A 22 -2.25 -2.11 12.95
N LEU A 23 -3.11 -2.01 11.93
CA LEU A 23 -3.23 -3.02 10.88
C LEU A 23 -2.00 -3.01 9.97
N LEU A 24 -1.36 -4.18 9.85
CA LEU A 24 -0.30 -4.44 8.86
C LEU A 24 -0.69 -5.64 7.99
N ILE A 25 -0.30 -5.59 6.71
CA ILE A 25 -0.45 -6.71 5.77
C ILE A 25 0.88 -7.42 5.54
N ARG A 26 0.83 -8.72 5.23
CA ARG A 26 1.99 -9.47 4.74
C ARG A 26 2.01 -9.40 3.22
N ARG A 27 3.02 -8.74 2.64
CA ARG A 27 3.13 -8.56 1.18
C ARG A 27 3.34 -9.91 0.49
N LYS A 28 2.54 -10.21 -0.53
CA LYS A 28 2.68 -11.42 -1.35
C LYS A 28 3.63 -11.23 -2.55
N HIS A 29 3.74 -10.01 -3.07
CA HIS A 29 4.43 -9.72 -4.34
C HIS A 29 5.59 -8.78 -4.13
N GLU A 30 6.60 -8.90 -5.01
CA GLU A 30 7.66 -7.91 -5.11
C GLU A 30 7.12 -6.54 -5.56
N PRO A 31 7.75 -5.43 -5.17
CA PRO A 31 8.90 -5.36 -4.27
C PRO A 31 8.55 -5.75 -2.82
N SER A 32 9.54 -6.21 -2.04
CA SER A 32 9.39 -6.50 -0.61
C SER A 32 8.39 -7.61 -0.28
N ALA A 33 8.37 -8.69 -1.07
CA ALA A 33 7.55 -9.86 -0.74
C ALA A 33 7.95 -10.42 0.63
N GLY A 34 6.98 -10.92 1.39
CA GLY A 34 7.20 -11.44 2.73
C GLY A 34 7.66 -10.38 3.73
N ARG A 35 7.33 -9.10 3.57
CA ARG A 35 7.50 -8.08 4.62
C ARG A 35 6.14 -7.59 5.14
N HIS A 36 6.13 -7.04 6.34
CA HIS A 36 4.97 -6.28 6.84
C HIS A 36 4.94 -4.91 6.20
N ALA A 37 3.75 -4.42 5.85
CA ALA A 37 3.53 -3.10 5.26
C ALA A 37 2.16 -2.55 5.67
N LEU A 38 1.97 -1.25 5.47
CA LEU A 38 0.66 -0.63 5.55
C LEU A 38 -0.24 -1.13 4.41
N PRO A 39 -1.56 -1.20 4.62
CA PRO A 39 -2.51 -1.37 3.52
C PRO A 39 -2.44 -0.17 2.57
N GLY A 40 -2.19 -0.43 1.29
CA GLY A 40 -2.03 0.62 0.29
C GLY A 40 -1.89 0.09 -1.13
N GLY A 41 -1.74 1.01 -2.08
CA GLY A 41 -1.60 0.67 -3.50
C GLY A 41 -1.47 1.89 -4.42
N PHE A 42 -1.31 1.59 -5.71
CA PHE A 42 -1.25 2.61 -6.76
C PHE A 42 -2.62 3.24 -7.02
N VAL A 43 -2.64 4.55 -7.19
CA VAL A 43 -3.85 5.29 -7.55
C VAL A 43 -4.15 5.09 -9.03
N LYS A 44 -5.43 4.83 -9.35
CA LYS A 44 -5.89 4.78 -10.75
C LYS A 44 -6.11 6.19 -11.28
N ILE A 45 -5.69 6.40 -12.52
CA ILE A 45 -6.05 7.60 -13.27
C ILE A 45 -7.53 7.46 -13.65
N GLY A 46 -8.29 8.55 -13.46
CA GLY A 46 -9.75 8.61 -13.63
C GLY A 46 -10.23 8.05 -14.97
#